data_AF-A0A0G4I0Y0-F1
#
_entry.id   AF-A0A0G4I0Y0-F1
#
_cell.length_a   1.000
_cell.length_b   1.000
_cell.length_c   1.000
_cell.angle_alpha   90.00
_cell.angle_beta   90.00
_cell.angle_gamma   90.00
#
_symmetry.space_group_name_H-M   'P 1'
#
loop_
_entity.id
_entity.type
_entity.pdbx_description
1 polymer ?
#
loop_
_entity_poly.entity_id
_entity_poly.type
_entity_poly.pdbx_seq_one_letter_code
_entity_poly.pdbx_strand_id
1 'polypeptide(L)'
;MGESEDSSASASSSAPVPSPDLFPLPPSSRELPSEPPRLLTAQEGKAFRERLGCLSWVARDTRPDLSQGCNQLSRHSSAPTQADAAYLLSLLRYARRTATSRILHISRSDVPPTSSPLSTKSWSDAALGSATKSGWLFTLKSAILHWRAFSQKRVARSSTRAELYAAHDLVDFLEYLLPVLRCV
;
A
#
# COMPACT_ATOMS: atom_id res chain seq x y z
N MET A 1 -46.29 -37.36 31.62
CA MET A 1 -45.61 -38.14 30.56
C MET A 1 -45.55 -37.25 29.33
N GLY A 2 -44.45 -36.68 28.87
CA GLY A 2 -43.02 -36.66 29.22
C GLY A 2 -42.40 -35.77 28.13
N GLU A 3 -41.74 -34.68 28.50
CA GLU A 3 -40.31 -34.39 28.23
C GLU A 3 -39.97 -34.33 26.73
N SER A 4 -39.81 -33.12 26.17
CA SER A 4 -38.59 -32.30 26.14
C SER A 4 -37.57 -32.81 25.14
N GLU A 5 -37.27 -32.01 24.11
CA GLU A 5 -35.93 -31.89 23.52
C GLU A 5 -35.84 -30.64 22.62
N ASP A 6 -35.59 -29.49 23.26
CA ASP A 6 -35.04 -28.31 22.61
C ASP A 6 -33.56 -28.58 22.26
N SER A 7 -33.32 -29.10 21.05
CA SER A 7 -31.96 -29.28 20.55
C SER A 7 -31.37 -27.95 20.10
N SER A 8 -30.76 -27.27 21.06
CA SER A 8 -29.95 -26.06 20.91
C SER A 8 -28.69 -26.36 20.09
N ALA A 9 -28.70 -26.12 18.78
CA ALA A 9 -27.49 -26.11 17.98
C ALA A 9 -26.80 -24.74 18.11
N SER A 10 -25.94 -24.60 19.11
CA SER A 10 -24.98 -23.50 19.20
C SER A 10 -23.95 -23.64 18.06
N ALA A 11 -24.21 -23.00 16.92
CA ALA A 11 -23.22 -22.85 15.88
C ALA A 11 -22.09 -21.96 16.40
N SER A 12 -20.95 -22.57 16.75
CA SER A 12 -19.71 -21.86 17.03
C SER A 12 -19.33 -21.03 15.79
N SER A 13 -19.58 -19.72 15.84
CA SER A 13 -19.12 -18.77 14.83
C SER A 13 -17.60 -18.65 14.93
N SER A 14 -16.86 -19.60 14.35
CA SER A 14 -15.44 -19.42 14.10
C SER A 14 -15.31 -18.48 12.92
N ALA A 15 -15.12 -17.19 13.20
CA ALA A 15 -14.78 -16.21 12.17
C ALA A 15 -13.58 -16.76 11.36
N PRO A 16 -13.64 -16.74 10.01
CA PRO A 16 -12.55 -17.27 9.19
C PRO A 16 -11.26 -16.54 9.54
N VAL A 17 -10.23 -17.31 9.93
CA VAL A 17 -8.90 -16.77 10.20
C VAL A 17 -8.42 -16.09 8.93
N PRO A 18 -8.19 -14.77 8.91
CA PRO A 18 -7.78 -14.07 7.70
C PRO A 18 -6.45 -14.65 7.22
N SER A 19 -6.37 -14.92 5.91
CA SER A 19 -5.17 -15.49 5.30
C SER A 19 -3.93 -14.69 5.70
N PRO A 20 -2.81 -15.34 6.05
CA PRO A 20 -1.63 -14.68 6.60
C PRO A 20 -1.03 -13.61 5.69
N ASP A 21 -1.32 -13.64 4.39
CA ASP A 21 -0.78 -12.72 3.38
C ASP A 21 -1.69 -11.52 3.06
N LEU A 22 -2.79 -11.35 3.79
CA LEU A 22 -3.67 -10.21 3.57
C LEU A 22 -3.00 -8.91 4.01
N PHE A 23 -2.99 -7.93 3.10
CA PHE A 23 -2.52 -6.58 3.37
C PHE A 23 -3.37 -5.97 4.50
N PRO A 24 -2.76 -5.36 5.53
CA PRO A 24 -3.51 -4.77 6.62
C PRO A 24 -4.33 -3.59 6.10
N LEU A 25 -5.64 -3.60 6.38
CA LEU A 25 -6.50 -2.48 6.01
C LEU A 25 -6.31 -1.32 7.00
N PRO A 26 -6.35 -0.07 6.51
CA PRO A 26 -6.25 1.08 7.39
C PRO A 26 -7.47 1.21 8.32
N PRO A 27 -7.31 1.81 9.51
CA PRO A 27 -8.39 1.94 10.50
C PRO A 27 -9.62 2.67 9.94
N SER A 28 -9.42 3.64 9.04
CA SER A 28 -10.48 4.40 8.38
C SER A 28 -11.46 3.55 7.57
N SER A 29 -11.10 2.31 7.25
CA SER A 29 -11.94 1.39 6.49
C SER A 29 -12.85 0.53 7.36
N ARG A 30 -12.75 0.61 8.70
CA ARG A 30 -13.41 -0.36 9.59
C ARG A 30 -14.54 0.15 10.49
N GLU A 31 -14.66 1.44 10.80
CA GLU A 31 -15.85 2.05 11.46
C GLU A 31 -15.53 3.52 11.79
N LEU A 32 -16.56 4.36 11.96
CA LEU A 32 -16.37 5.70 12.54
C LEU A 32 -15.98 5.55 14.03
N PRO A 33 -14.87 6.15 14.51
CA PRO A 33 -14.54 6.12 15.93
C PRO A 33 -15.65 6.78 16.75
N SER A 34 -16.16 6.07 17.75
CA SER A 34 -17.13 6.58 18.73
C SER A 34 -16.52 7.58 19.73
N GLU A 35 -15.20 7.54 19.89
CA GLU A 35 -14.43 8.41 20.78
C GLU A 35 -13.37 9.22 20.00
N PRO A 36 -12.99 10.42 20.49
CA PRO A 36 -11.94 11.21 19.87
C PRO A 36 -10.61 10.42 19.85
N PRO A 37 -9.87 10.45 18.73
CA PRO A 37 -8.67 9.64 18.59
C PRO A 37 -7.60 10.06 19.60
N ARG A 38 -7.12 9.12 20.41
CA ARG A 38 -6.03 9.34 21.36
C ARG A 38 -4.73 9.64 20.61
N LEU A 39 -4.19 10.83 20.82
CA LEU A 39 -2.90 11.24 20.29
C LEU A 39 -1.76 10.54 21.04
N LEU A 40 -0.67 10.29 20.32
CA LEU A 40 0.57 9.79 20.91
C LEU A 40 1.28 10.89 21.70
N THR A 41 2.00 10.50 22.75
CA THR A 41 2.93 11.38 23.45
C THR A 41 4.10 11.80 22.55
N ALA A 42 4.86 12.83 22.94
CA ALA A 42 6.00 13.29 22.15
C ALA A 42 7.04 12.16 21.90
N GLN A 43 7.28 11.30 22.90
CA GLN A 43 8.23 10.20 22.80
C GLN A 43 7.71 9.07 21.90
N GLU A 44 6.43 8.71 22.02
CA GLU A 44 5.79 7.74 21.13
C GLU A 44 5.72 8.25 19.69
N GLY A 45 5.41 9.53 19.50
CA GLY A 45 5.40 10.20 18.19
C GLY A 45 6.77 10.21 17.52
N LYS A 46 7.85 10.39 18.29
CA LYS A 46 9.23 10.25 17.78
C LYS A 46 9.49 8.82 17.28
N ALA A 47 9.21 7.81 18.11
CA ALA A 47 9.38 6.41 17.75
C ALA A 47 8.51 5.98 16.55
N PHE A 48 7.30 6.54 16.44
CA PHE A 48 6.41 6.35 15.29
C PHE A 48 7.07 6.84 13.99
N ARG A 49 7.60 8.08 13.99
CA ARG A 49 8.25 8.66 12.80
C ARG A 49 9.51 7.91 12.40
N GLU A 50 10.31 7.47 13.36
CA GLU A 50 11.51 6.66 13.10
C GLU A 50 11.15 5.34 12.40
N ARG A 51 10.19 4.59 12.96
CA ARG A 51 9.70 3.33 12.38
C ARG A 51 9.07 3.54 11.00
N LEU A 52 8.27 4.58 10.83
CA LEU A 52 7.65 4.93 9.55
C LEU A 52 8.71 5.29 8.51
N GLY A 53 9.77 6.00 8.90
CA GLY A 53 10.89 6.33 8.02
C GLY A 53 11.61 5.09 7.51
N CYS A 54 11.96 4.16 8.41
CA CYS A 54 12.55 2.87 8.04
C CYS A 54 11.64 2.08 7.09
N LEU A 55 10.35 1.98 7.39
CA LEU A 55 9.40 1.26 6.54
C LEU A 55 9.21 1.93 5.18
N SER A 56 9.17 3.26 5.14
CA SER A 56 9.03 4.03 3.90
C SER A 56 10.24 3.87 2.99
N TRP A 57 11.44 3.71 3.55
CA TRP A 57 12.64 3.38 2.76
C TRP A 57 12.50 2.01 2.09
N VAL A 58 12.13 0.97 2.85
CA VAL A 58 11.87 -0.37 2.31
C VAL A 58 10.78 -0.34 1.22
N ALA A 59 9.70 0.41 1.48
CA ALA A 59 8.57 0.55 0.57
C ALA A 59 8.90 1.30 -0.73
N ARG A 60 9.93 2.16 -0.72
CA ARG A 60 10.38 2.91 -1.90
C ARG A 60 11.31 2.08 -2.79
N ASP A 61 12.14 1.24 -2.18
CA ASP A 61 13.24 0.61 -2.91
C ASP A 61 12.98 -0.86 -3.24
N THR A 62 12.16 -1.58 -2.47
CA THR A 62 12.00 -3.04 -2.63
C THR A 62 10.58 -3.59 -2.49
N ARG A 63 9.63 -2.79 -1.97
CA ARG A 63 8.31 -3.27 -1.55
C ARG A 63 7.17 -2.34 -1.99
N PRO A 64 6.76 -2.38 -3.26
CA PRO A 64 5.71 -1.51 -3.80
C PRO A 64 4.36 -1.64 -3.08
N ASP A 65 4.05 -2.83 -2.59
CA ASP A 65 2.84 -3.14 -1.83
C ASP A 65 2.71 -2.33 -0.53
N LEU A 66 3.82 -1.94 0.11
CA LEU A 66 3.82 -1.15 1.35
C LEU A 66 3.65 0.35 1.12
N SER A 67 3.83 0.82 -0.11
CA SER A 67 3.93 2.24 -0.44
C SER A 67 2.66 3.02 -0.06
N GLN A 68 1.48 2.48 -0.35
CA GLN A 68 0.20 3.11 -0.01
C GLN A 68 0.05 3.29 1.50
N GLY A 69 0.40 2.26 2.28
CA GLY A 69 0.26 2.29 3.74
C GLY A 69 1.19 3.34 4.37
N CYS A 70 2.44 3.41 3.89
CA CYS A 70 3.41 4.42 4.33
C CYS A 70 2.95 5.83 4.00
N ASN A 71 2.45 6.05 2.78
CA ASN A 71 1.92 7.34 2.34
C ASN A 71 0.67 7.77 3.11
N GLN A 72 -0.15 6.82 3.57
CA GLN A 72 -1.29 7.15 4.42
C GLN A 72 -0.82 7.61 5.81
N LEU A 73 0.10 6.86 6.43
CA LEU A 73 0.62 7.18 7.76
C LEU A 73 1.45 8.46 7.79
N SER A 74 2.15 8.80 6.71
CA SER A 74 2.96 10.02 6.64
C SER A 74 2.14 11.30 6.80
N ARG A 75 0.85 11.28 6.45
CA ARG A 75 -0.09 12.39 6.63
C ARG A 75 -0.35 12.72 8.09
N HIS A 76 -0.23 11.73 8.98
CA HIS A 76 -0.44 11.89 10.42
C HIS A 76 0.89 12.02 11.18
N SER A 77 2.02 12.22 10.49
CA SER A 77 3.35 12.26 11.11
C SER A 77 3.54 13.39 12.14
N SER A 78 2.83 14.52 11.98
CA SER A 78 2.85 15.65 12.90
C SER A 78 2.06 15.40 14.18
N ALA A 79 0.93 14.68 14.08
CA ALA A 79 0.04 14.38 15.20
C ALA A 79 -0.50 12.94 15.09
N PRO A 80 0.35 11.92 15.28
CA PRO A 80 -0.04 10.52 15.12
C PRO A 80 -0.96 10.06 16.24
N THR A 81 -1.92 9.21 15.90
CA THR A 81 -2.88 8.62 16.85
C THR A 81 -2.45 7.21 17.27
N GLN A 82 -3.04 6.69 18.35
CA GLN A 82 -2.83 5.29 18.75
C GLN A 82 -3.29 4.30 17.65
N ALA A 83 -4.34 4.66 16.89
CA ALA A 83 -4.79 3.86 15.74
C ALA A 83 -3.74 3.84 14.62
N ASP A 84 -3.07 4.96 14.36
CA ASP A 84 -1.97 5.03 13.39
C ASP A 84 -0.78 4.17 13.84
N ALA A 85 -0.44 4.19 15.14
CA ALA A 85 0.61 3.34 15.69
C ALA A 85 0.26 1.85 15.54
N ALA A 86 -0.99 1.46 15.82
CA ALA A 86 -1.46 0.09 15.64
C ALA A 86 -1.43 -0.33 14.16
N TYR A 87 -1.79 0.57 13.25
CA TYR A 87 -1.71 0.32 11.81
C TYR A 87 -0.27 0.18 11.33
N LEU A 88 0.65 1.04 11.78
CA LEU A 88 2.07 0.93 11.48
C LEU A 88 2.66 -0.40 11.98
N LEU A 89 2.31 -0.82 13.19
CA LEU A 89 2.74 -2.13 13.71
C LEU A 89 2.19 -3.28 12.88
N SER A 90 0.95 -3.18 12.39
CA SER A 90 0.36 -4.18 11.51
C SER A 90 1.09 -4.25 10.16
N LEU A 91 1.45 -3.11 9.57
CA LEU A 91 2.27 -3.04 8.37
C LEU A 91 3.68 -3.63 8.57
N LEU A 92 4.32 -3.35 9.71
CA LEU A 92 5.63 -3.93 10.05
C LEU A 92 5.56 -5.45 10.20
N ARG A 93 4.51 -5.98 10.86
CA ARG A 93 4.28 -7.43 10.97
C ARG A 93 4.03 -8.06 9.61
N TYR A 94 3.23 -7.41 8.76
CA TYR A 94 2.98 -7.83 7.39
C TYR A 94 4.28 -7.85 6.57
N ALA A 95 5.07 -6.78 6.62
CA ALA A 95 6.35 -6.66 5.93
C ALA A 95 7.31 -7.78 6.35
N ARG A 96 7.41 -8.07 7.66
CA ARG A 96 8.24 -9.16 8.20
C ARG A 96 7.77 -10.53 7.71
N ARG A 97 6.47 -10.79 7.70
CA ARG A 97 5.90 -12.08 7.28
C ARG A 97 6.10 -12.35 5.79
N THR A 98 6.03 -11.30 4.99
CA THR A 98 6.13 -11.35 3.52
C THR A 98 7.52 -10.96 3.00
N ALA A 99 8.53 -10.95 3.87
CA ALA A 99 9.88 -10.52 3.53
C ALA A 99 10.52 -11.36 2.42
N THR A 100 10.15 -12.64 2.30
CA THR A 100 10.66 -13.56 1.27
C THR A 100 9.81 -13.62 0.01
N SER A 101 8.49 -13.42 0.10
CA SER A 101 7.56 -13.65 -1.01
C SER A 101 7.17 -12.40 -1.79
N ARG A 102 7.30 -11.21 -1.19
CA ARG A 102 6.84 -9.94 -1.79
C ARG A 102 7.97 -8.96 -2.09
N ILE A 103 9.21 -9.28 -1.73
CA ILE A 103 10.36 -8.45 -2.06
C ILE A 103 10.64 -8.49 -3.56
N LEU A 104 10.94 -7.34 -4.15
CA LEU A 104 11.38 -7.31 -5.54
C LEU A 104 12.73 -7.99 -5.67
N HIS A 105 12.79 -8.93 -6.61
CA HIS A 105 14.02 -9.60 -6.99
C HIS A 105 14.32 -9.27 -8.45
N ILE A 106 15.43 -8.57 -8.68
CA ILE A 106 15.91 -8.26 -10.03
C ILE A 106 17.09 -9.19 -10.29
N SER A 107 16.90 -10.12 -11.23
CA SER A 107 17.92 -11.04 -11.68
C SER A 107 18.68 -10.48 -12.88
N ARG A 108 19.90 -10.97 -13.14
CA ARG A 108 20.64 -10.60 -14.36
C ARG A 108 19.87 -10.96 -15.63
N SER A 109 19.07 -12.02 -15.60
CA SER A 109 18.19 -12.41 -16.71
C SER A 109 17.08 -11.41 -17.00
N ASP A 110 16.69 -10.58 -16.03
CA ASP A 110 15.70 -9.52 -16.25
C ASP A 110 16.29 -8.33 -17.02
N VAL A 111 17.61 -8.17 -17.02
CA VAL A 111 18.30 -7.08 -17.73
C VAL A 111 18.36 -7.43 -19.22
N PRO A 112 17.75 -6.63 -20.11
CA PRO A 112 17.86 -6.84 -21.54
C PRO A 112 19.31 -6.69 -22.02
N PRO A 113 19.77 -7.52 -22.98
CA PRO A 113 20.98 -7.22 -23.73
C PRO A 113 20.84 -5.87 -24.43
N THR A 114 21.94 -5.13 -24.54
CA THR A 114 22.02 -3.79 -25.15
C THR A 114 21.46 -3.75 -26.58
N SER A 115 21.54 -4.85 -27.32
CA SER A 115 21.04 -4.96 -28.69
C SER A 115 19.53 -5.26 -28.81
N SER A 116 18.85 -5.54 -27.70
CA SER A 116 17.43 -5.90 -27.72
C SER A 116 16.53 -4.67 -27.54
N PRO A 117 15.41 -4.56 -28.27
CA PRO A 117 14.47 -3.47 -28.06
C PRO A 117 13.93 -3.50 -26.63
N LEU A 118 13.93 -2.35 -25.96
CA LEU A 118 13.37 -2.19 -24.63
C LEU A 118 11.85 -2.41 -24.68
N SER A 119 11.37 -3.45 -24.00
CA SER A 119 9.93 -3.72 -23.85
C SER A 119 9.49 -3.26 -22.47
N THR A 120 8.76 -2.14 -22.42
CA THR A 120 8.24 -1.56 -21.20
C THR A 120 6.75 -1.81 -21.05
N LYS A 121 6.29 -2.09 -19.83
CA LYS A 121 4.87 -2.14 -19.48
C LYS A 121 4.63 -1.30 -18.25
N SER A 122 3.48 -0.66 -18.20
CA SER A 122 3.09 0.20 -17.08
C SER A 122 1.63 -0.01 -16.72
N TRP A 123 1.33 0.14 -15.44
CA TRP A 123 -0.02 0.04 -14.89
C TRP A 123 -0.27 1.25 -14.00
N SER A 124 -1.52 1.70 -14.00
CA SER A 124 -1.98 2.78 -13.13
C SER A 124 -3.35 2.42 -12.59
N ASP A 125 -3.61 2.78 -11.34
CA ASP A 125 -4.88 2.53 -10.67
C ASP A 125 -5.21 3.65 -9.69
N ALA A 126 -6.49 3.82 -9.36
CA ALA A 126 -6.95 4.78 -8.39
C ALA A 126 -8.18 4.30 -7.62
N ALA A 127 -8.15 4.50 -6.31
CA ALA A 127 -9.28 4.27 -5.42
C ALA A 127 -9.98 5.60 -5.09
N LEU A 128 -11.23 5.73 -5.53
CA LEU A 128 -12.10 6.86 -5.20
C LEU A 128 -12.61 6.72 -3.75
N GLY A 129 -12.55 7.80 -2.98
CA GLY A 129 -13.02 7.87 -1.60
C GLY A 129 -13.01 9.31 -1.09
N SER A 130 -13.10 9.52 0.22
CA SER A 130 -13.02 10.86 0.84
C SER A 130 -11.76 11.63 0.41
N ALA A 131 -10.66 10.91 0.21
CA ALA A 131 -9.50 11.37 -0.54
C ALA A 131 -9.14 10.32 -1.59
N THR A 132 -8.96 10.75 -2.83
CA THR A 132 -8.63 9.84 -3.93
C THR A 132 -7.17 9.42 -3.82
N LYS A 133 -6.95 8.11 -3.78
CA LYS A 133 -5.61 7.51 -3.71
C LYS A 133 -5.27 6.96 -5.09
N SER A 134 -4.08 7.26 -5.58
CA SER A 134 -3.60 6.78 -6.87
C SER A 134 -2.27 6.10 -6.74
N GLY A 135 -1.98 5.25 -7.70
CA GLY A 135 -0.65 4.73 -7.90
C GLY A 135 -0.42 4.25 -9.31
N TRP A 136 0.83 4.03 -9.61
CA TRP A 136 1.28 3.43 -10.84
C TRP A 136 2.57 2.66 -10.60
N LEU A 137 2.87 1.74 -11.51
CA LEU A 137 4.13 1.02 -11.55
C LEU A 137 4.60 0.86 -12.99
N PHE A 138 5.91 0.89 -13.15
CA PHE A 138 6.62 0.82 -14.41
C PHE A 138 7.58 -0.37 -14.38
N THR A 139 7.53 -1.18 -15.43
CA THR A 139 8.37 -2.36 -15.62
C THR A 139 9.17 -2.29 -16.90
N LEU A 140 10.33 -2.94 -16.86
CA LEU A 140 11.09 -3.34 -18.02
C LEU A 140 11.09 -4.87 -18.06
N LYS A 141 10.49 -5.46 -19.10
CA LYS A 141 10.18 -6.90 -19.18
C LYS A 141 9.39 -7.39 -17.95
N SER A 142 10.00 -8.25 -17.13
CA SER A 142 9.46 -8.85 -15.91
C SER A 142 9.84 -8.08 -14.65
N ALA A 143 10.81 -7.16 -14.72
CA ALA A 143 11.29 -6.43 -13.56
C ALA A 143 10.55 -5.10 -13.37
N ILE A 144 10.07 -4.87 -12.16
CA ILE A 144 9.56 -3.55 -11.75
C ILE A 144 10.77 -2.63 -11.54
N LEU A 145 10.80 -1.53 -12.29
CA LEU A 145 11.87 -0.53 -12.18
C LEU A 145 11.50 0.60 -11.22
N HIS A 146 10.24 1.04 -11.27
CA HIS A 146 9.78 2.12 -10.40
C HIS A 146 8.28 2.07 -10.16
N TRP A 147 7.83 2.68 -9.07
CA TRP A 147 6.43 2.79 -8.72
C TRP A 147 6.22 4.04 -7.88
N ARG A 148 4.95 4.43 -7.81
CA ARG A 148 4.51 5.53 -6.96
C ARG A 148 3.12 5.24 -6.46
N ALA A 149 2.92 5.49 -5.17
CA ALA A 149 1.60 5.66 -4.59
C ALA A 149 1.50 7.09 -4.05
N PHE A 150 0.36 7.74 -4.20
CA PHE A 150 0.17 9.11 -3.75
C PHE A 150 -1.31 9.47 -3.59
N SER A 151 -1.58 10.52 -2.83
CA SER A 151 -2.91 11.14 -2.80
C SER A 151 -3.01 12.14 -3.94
N GLN A 152 -4.12 12.12 -4.68
CA GLN A 152 -4.32 13.08 -5.77
C GLN A 152 -4.45 14.50 -5.21
N LYS A 153 -3.76 15.46 -5.86
CA LYS A 153 -3.92 16.90 -5.56
C LYS A 153 -5.25 17.44 -6.09
N ARG A 154 -5.77 16.84 -7.17
CA ARG A 154 -7.03 17.23 -7.81
C ARG A 154 -8.15 16.36 -7.27
N VAL A 155 -9.34 16.95 -7.10
CA VAL A 155 -10.54 16.20 -6.71
C VAL A 155 -11.10 15.47 -7.93
N ALA A 156 -11.00 14.15 -7.95
CA ALA A 156 -11.66 13.33 -8.96
C ALA A 156 -13.16 13.22 -8.65
N ARG A 157 -14.00 13.48 -9.65
CA ARG A 157 -15.47 13.38 -9.54
C ARG A 157 -16.03 12.00 -9.90
N SER A 158 -15.17 11.08 -10.36
CA SER A 158 -15.52 9.70 -10.72
C SER A 158 -14.27 8.82 -10.66
N SER A 159 -14.45 7.50 -10.55
CA SER A 159 -13.35 6.52 -10.57
C SER A 159 -12.55 6.62 -11.87
N THR A 160 -13.24 6.72 -13.01
CA THR A 160 -12.59 6.90 -14.33
C THR A 160 -11.71 8.15 -14.36
N ARG A 161 -12.16 9.27 -13.78
CA ARG A 161 -11.35 10.50 -13.73
C ARG A 161 -10.14 10.34 -12.80
N ALA A 162 -10.30 9.60 -11.71
CA ALA A 162 -9.20 9.27 -10.81
C ALA A 162 -8.13 8.44 -11.52
N GLU A 163 -8.53 7.39 -12.24
CA GLU A 163 -7.62 6.55 -13.03
C GLU A 163 -6.90 7.36 -14.11
N LEU A 164 -7.59 8.26 -14.81
CA LEU A 164 -6.98 9.14 -15.79
C LEU A 164 -5.91 10.06 -15.19
N TYR A 165 -6.12 10.58 -13.97
CA TYR A 165 -5.08 11.35 -13.28
C TYR A 165 -3.89 10.50 -12.85
N ALA A 166 -4.10 9.24 -12.47
CA ALA A 166 -3.01 8.31 -12.17
C ALA A 166 -2.19 8.00 -13.43
N ALA A 167 -2.87 7.75 -14.55
CA ALA A 167 -2.24 7.52 -15.86
C ALA A 167 -1.48 8.76 -16.36
N HIS A 168 -2.02 9.96 -16.17
CA HIS A 168 -1.35 11.20 -16.52
C HIS A 168 -0.02 11.36 -15.78
N ASP A 169 0.01 11.16 -14.46
CA ASP A 169 1.24 11.28 -13.66
C ASP A 169 2.28 10.22 -14.06
N LEU A 170 1.83 9.03 -14.49
CA LEU A 170 2.69 8.00 -15.06
C LEU A 170 3.28 8.45 -16.42
N VAL A 171 2.47 9.01 -17.32
CA VAL A 171 2.96 9.51 -18.62
C VAL A 171 3.98 10.61 -18.42
N ASP A 172 3.73 11.55 -17.51
CA ASP A 172 4.69 12.61 -17.15
C ASP A 172 6.03 11.97 -16.73
N PHE A 173 6.01 10.98 -15.85
CA PHE A 173 7.22 10.27 -15.42
C PHE A 173 7.94 9.57 -16.59
N LEU A 174 7.21 8.93 -17.48
CA LEU A 174 7.78 8.23 -18.64
C LEU A 174 8.39 9.21 -19.65
N GLU A 175 7.81 10.38 -19.84
CA GLU A 175 8.35 11.42 -20.72
C GLU A 175 9.76 11.86 -20.27
N TYR A 176 9.99 11.94 -18.96
CA TYR A 176 11.34 12.21 -18.42
C TYR A 176 12.27 10.99 -18.50
N LEU A 177 11.76 9.78 -18.31
CA LEU A 177 12.59 8.57 -18.20
C LEU A 177 13.01 8.01 -19.57
N LEU A 178 12.11 7.97 -20.55
CA LEU A 178 12.34 7.33 -21.84
C LEU A 178 13.54 7.92 -22.63
N PRO A 179 13.80 9.24 -22.62
CA PRO A 179 15.00 9.79 -23.24
C PRO A 179 16.29 9.26 -22.62
N VAL A 180 16.33 9.11 -21.29
CA VAL A 180 17.50 8.58 -20.57
C VAL A 180 17.75 7.12 -20.95
N LEU A 181 16.68 6.33 -21.10
CA LEU A 181 16.77 4.92 -21.49
C LEU A 181 17.17 4.72 -22.96
N ARG A 182 16.99 5.73 -23.83
CA ARG A 182 17.40 5.68 -25.25
C ARG A 182 18.86 6.10 -25.48
N CYS A 183 19.47 6.79 -24.51
CA CYS A 183 20.87 7.22 -24.59
C CYS A 183 21.88 6.16 -24.15
N VAL A 184 21.42 4.99 -23.72
CA VAL A 184 22.24 3.84 -23.28
C VAL A 184 22.14 2.73 -24.32
#